data_AF-A0A9J6D6Z2-F1
#
_entry.id   AF-A0A9J6D6Z2-F1
#
_cell.length_a   1.000
_cell.length_b   1.000
_cell.length_c   1.000
_cell.angle_alpha   90.00
_cell.angle_beta   90.00
_cell.angle_gamma   90.00
#
_symmetry.space_group_name_H-M   'P 1'
#
loop_
_entity.id
_entity.type
_entity.pdbx_description
1 polymer ?
#
loop_
_entity_poly.entity_id
_entity_poly.type
_entity_poly.pdbx_seq_one_letter_code
_entity_poly.pdbx_strand_id
1 'polypeptide(L)'
;MIREHDLNDIRLGAFASAFNNLSVNQALEGISRDSFYVATKVGRYELDCERMFDFSGSRTLKSVQEGLRKMKLNYFDVVQASAQPPVSGS
;
A
#
# COMPACT_ATOMS: atom_id res chain seq x y z
N MET A 1 -8.69 8.91 12.91
CA MET A 1 -8.82 7.49 13.31
C MET A 1 -8.08 6.66 12.27
N ILE A 2 -6.84 6.25 12.54
CA ILE A 2 -6.05 5.42 11.61
C ILE A 2 -6.73 4.05 11.57
N ARG A 3 -7.36 3.70 10.45
CA ARG A 3 -7.89 2.35 10.28
C ARG A 3 -6.73 1.45 9.89
N GLU A 4 -6.76 0.19 10.33
CA GLU A 4 -5.74 -0.83 10.03
C GLU A 4 -5.42 -0.96 8.53
N HIS A 5 -6.37 -0.57 7.66
CA HIS A 5 -6.23 -0.51 6.21
C HIS A 5 -5.28 0.59 5.68
N ASP A 6 -4.96 1.63 6.46
CA ASP A 6 -4.07 2.75 6.05
C ASP A 6 -2.57 2.39 6.09
N LEU A 7 -2.19 1.26 6.68
CA LEU A 7 -0.78 0.98 6.98
C LEU A 7 0.06 0.63 5.73
N ASN A 8 -0.58 0.15 4.65
CA ASN A 8 0.07 -0.21 3.37
C ASN A 8 -0.70 0.39 2.18
N ASP A 9 -0.95 1.69 2.25
CA ASP A 9 -1.80 2.42 1.33
C ASP A 9 -1.20 2.46 -0.10
N ILE A 10 -1.79 1.68 -1.01
CA ILE A 10 -1.47 1.60 -2.44
C ILE A 10 -2.05 2.82 -3.13
N ARG A 11 -1.21 3.61 -3.79
CA ARG A 11 -1.65 4.76 -4.58
C ARG A 11 -1.61 4.38 -6.05
N LEU A 12 -2.80 4.22 -6.65
CA LEU A 12 -2.90 4.19 -8.11
C LEU A 12 -2.66 5.59 -8.64
N GLY A 13 -1.73 5.72 -9.58
CA GLY A 13 -1.46 6.96 -10.31
C GLY A 13 -2.54 7.26 -11.34
N ALA A 14 -3.81 7.30 -10.92
CA ALA A 14 -4.96 7.93 -11.57
C ALA A 14 -6.14 7.85 -10.59
N PHE A 15 -6.58 9.00 -10.05
CA PHE A 15 -7.81 9.19 -9.27
C PHE A 15 -8.17 8.10 -8.24
N ALA A 16 -7.59 8.14 -7.04
CA ALA A 16 -8.07 7.33 -5.92
C ALA A 16 -8.32 8.17 -4.67
N SER A 17 -9.28 9.09 -4.74
CA SER A 17 -9.98 9.62 -3.56
C SER A 17 -11.38 9.00 -3.37
N ALA A 18 -11.72 7.96 -4.14
CA ALA A 18 -13.10 7.44 -4.23
C ALA A 18 -13.29 5.96 -3.82
N PHE A 19 -12.22 5.19 -3.63
CA PHE A 19 -12.35 3.73 -3.39
C PHE A 19 -12.31 3.38 -1.91
N ASN A 20 -13.25 3.91 -1.14
CA ASN A 20 -13.38 3.55 0.27
C ASN A 20 -13.97 2.13 0.49
N ASN A 21 -14.47 1.44 -0.57
CA ASN A 21 -15.14 0.13 -0.46
C ASN A 21 -14.92 -0.86 -1.64
N LEU A 22 -14.16 -0.53 -2.68
CA LEU A 22 -13.88 -1.44 -3.80
C LEU A 22 -12.41 -1.88 -3.75
N SER A 23 -12.15 -3.19 -3.92
CA SER A 23 -10.78 -3.65 -4.06
C SER A 23 -10.20 -3.14 -5.39
N VAL A 24 -8.97 -2.63 -5.36
CA VAL A 24 -8.25 -2.10 -6.55
C VAL A 24 -8.33 -3.06 -7.75
N ASN A 25 -8.26 -4.36 -7.50
CA ASN A 25 -8.37 -5.38 -8.55
C ASN A 25 -9.71 -5.34 -9.28
N GLN A 26 -10.81 -5.17 -8.55
CA GLN A 26 -12.15 -5.08 -9.13
C GLN A 26 -12.31 -3.78 -9.93
N ALA A 27 -11.67 -2.70 -9.49
CA ALA A 27 -11.71 -1.42 -10.19
C ALA A 27 -10.93 -1.43 -11.52
N LEU A 28 -9.95 -2.33 -11.67
CA LEU A 28 -9.06 -2.40 -12.82
C LEU A 28 -9.31 -3.62 -13.72
N GLU A 29 -10.35 -4.41 -13.46
CA GLU A 29 -10.70 -5.58 -14.25
C GLU A 29 -11.02 -5.18 -15.70
N GLY A 30 -10.36 -5.82 -16.67
CA GLY A 30 -10.50 -5.54 -18.10
C GLY A 30 -9.70 -4.34 -18.61
N ILE A 31 -9.02 -3.58 -17.74
CA ILE A 31 -8.10 -2.51 -18.15
C ILE A 31 -6.71 -3.11 -18.40
N SER A 32 -6.09 -2.76 -19.52
CA SER A 32 -4.74 -3.20 -19.84
C SER A 32 -3.71 -2.69 -18.80
N ARG A 33 -2.78 -3.55 -18.39
CA ARG A 33 -1.82 -3.28 -17.30
C ARG A 33 -0.84 -2.13 -17.61
N ASP A 34 -0.58 -1.87 -18.88
CA ASP A 34 0.26 -0.78 -19.38
C ASP A 34 -0.44 0.59 -19.35
N SER A 35 -1.75 0.63 -19.12
CA SER A 35 -2.54 1.88 -19.08
C SER A 35 -2.49 2.61 -17.74
N PHE A 36 -1.84 2.05 -16.70
CA PHE A 36 -1.78 2.65 -15.38
C PHE A 36 -0.51 2.29 -14.62
N TYR A 37 -0.15 3.14 -13.65
CA TYR A 37 0.91 2.89 -12.68
C TYR A 37 0.32 2.50 -11.32
N VAL A 38 0.90 1.48 -10.70
CA VAL A 38 0.59 0.99 -9.35
C VAL A 38 1.77 1.28 -8.43
N ALA A 39 1.57 2.16 -7.46
CA ALA A 39 2.52 2.41 -6.40
C ALA A 39 2.03 1.81 -5.08
N THR A 40 2.96 1.29 -4.27
CA THR A 40 2.68 0.83 -2.90
C THR A 40 3.62 1.48 -1.91
N LYS A 41 3.21 1.53 -0.64
CA LYS A 41 4.05 1.99 0.47
C LYS A 41 4.40 0.81 1.37
N VAL A 42 5.63 0.84 1.88
CA VAL A 42 6.16 -0.13 2.84
C VAL A 42 6.83 0.60 4.00
N GLY A 43 7.03 -0.15 5.08
CA GLY A 43 7.79 0.32 6.23
C GLY A 43 6.96 0.50 7.49
N ARG A 44 5.63 0.56 7.44
CA ARG A 44 4.76 0.63 8.63
C ARG A 44 3.92 -0.63 8.80
N TYR A 45 4.05 -1.33 9.93
CA TYR A 45 3.42 -2.64 10.13
C TYR A 45 2.65 -2.79 11.43
N GLU A 46 2.95 -1.99 12.44
CA GLU A 46 2.28 -2.04 13.72
C GLU A 46 1.70 -0.67 14.10
N LEU A 47 0.75 -0.69 15.04
CA LEU A 47 0.18 0.53 15.61
C LEU A 47 1.03 1.09 16.74
N ASP A 48 1.76 0.23 17.45
CA ASP A 48 2.67 0.61 18.54
C ASP A 48 3.79 1.51 18.02
N CYS A 49 3.96 2.68 18.63
CA CYS A 49 5.00 3.65 18.25
C CYS A 49 6.42 3.09 18.27
N GLU A 50 6.73 2.15 19.16
CA GLU A 50 8.08 1.58 19.24
C GLU A 50 8.34 0.53 18.15
N ARG A 51 7.29 -0.10 17.63
CA ARG A 51 7.36 -1.22 16.68
C ARG A 51 6.74 -0.93 15.33
N MET A 52 6.23 0.29 15.14
CA MET A 52 5.46 0.62 13.94
C MET A 52 6.28 0.54 12.67
N PHE A 53 7.60 0.78 12.74
CA PHE A 53 8.45 0.83 11.56
C PHE A 53 9.45 -0.32 11.46
N ASP A 54 9.52 -0.96 10.29
CA ASP A 54 10.56 -1.94 9.94
C ASP A 54 10.96 -1.76 8.47
N PHE A 55 12.15 -1.22 8.24
CA PHE A 55 12.66 -1.03 6.86
C PHE A 55 13.66 -2.12 6.45
N SER A 56 13.72 -3.23 7.19
CA SER A 56 14.60 -4.34 6.84
C SER A 56 14.23 -4.90 5.47
N GLY A 57 15.25 -5.36 4.72
CA GLY A 57 15.05 -5.93 3.39
C GLY A 57 14.13 -7.15 3.40
N SER A 58 14.24 -8.00 4.43
CA SER A 58 13.39 -9.20 4.60
C SER A 58 11.93 -8.83 4.81
N ARG A 59 11.63 -7.86 5.69
CA ARG A 59 10.26 -7.43 5.93
C ARG A 59 9.68 -6.71 4.72
N THR A 60 10.47 -5.84 4.09
CA THR A 60 10.09 -5.12 2.87
C THR A 60 9.74 -6.09 1.75
N LEU A 61 10.57 -7.09 1.49
CA LEU A 61 10.33 -8.10 0.46
C LEU A 61 9.04 -8.89 0.74
N LYS A 62 8.85 -9.33 2.00
CA LYS A 62 7.64 -10.03 2.42
C LYS A 62 6.39 -9.16 2.20
N SER A 63 6.45 -7.88 2.55
CA SER A 63 5.35 -6.93 2.37
C SER A 63 4.98 -6.75 0.89
N VAL A 64 5.98 -6.66 0.01
CA VAL A 64 5.78 -6.57 -1.44
C VAL A 64 5.10 -7.84 -1.96
N GLN A 65 5.61 -9.02 -1.58
CA GLN A 65 5.03 -10.31 -2.00
C GLN A 65 3.58 -10.47 -1.52
N GLU A 66 3.29 -10.10 -0.28
CA GLU A 66 1.93 -10.11 0.29
C GLU A 66 0.98 -9.20 -0.50
N GLY A 67 1.44 -7.98 -0.84
CA GLY A 67 0.69 -7.02 -1.63
C GLY A 67 0.40 -7.51 -3.05
N LEU A 68 1.40 -8.04 -3.75
CA LEU A 68 1.25 -8.61 -5.09
C LEU A 68 0.24 -9.76 -5.11
N ARG A 69 0.31 -10.68 -4.14
CA ARG A 69 -0.63 -11.81 -4.02
C ARG A 69 -2.06 -11.32 -3.75
N LYS A 70 -2.23 -10.36 -2.84
CA LYS A 70 -3.54 -9.78 -2.51
C LYS A 70 -4.15 -9.06 -3.72
N MET A 71 -3.31 -8.40 -4.51
CA MET A 71 -3.74 -7.66 -5.70
C MET A 71 -3.72 -8.46 -7.00
N LYS A 72 -3.29 -9.72 -6.95
CA LYS A 72 -3.11 -10.57 -8.14
C LYS A 72 -2.28 -9.87 -9.23
N LEU A 73 -1.25 -9.13 -8.81
CA LEU A 73 -0.32 -8.42 -9.70
C LEU A 73 1.01 -9.18 -9.78
N ASN A 74 1.72 -8.99 -10.89
CA ASN A 74 3.07 -9.54 -11.06
C ASN A 74 4.16 -8.58 -10.56
N TYR A 75 3.90 -7.27 -10.58
CA TYR A 75 4.85 -6.24 -10.12
C TYR A 75 4.15 -4.93 -9.71
N PHE A 76 4.85 -4.14 -8.91
CA PHE A 76 4.57 -2.73 -8.64
C PHE A 76 5.49 -1.85 -9.47
N ASP A 77 4.98 -0.72 -9.95
CA ASP A 77 5.80 0.27 -10.65
C ASP A 77 6.68 1.04 -9.67
N VAL A 78 6.14 1.33 -8.48
CA VAL A 78 6.84 2.08 -7.43
C VAL A 78 6.60 1.41 -6.08
N VAL A 79 7.69 1.19 -5.33
CA VAL A 79 7.65 0.82 -3.93
C VAL A 79 8.29 1.95 -3.14
N GLN A 80 7.49 2.64 -2.32
CA GLN A 80 7.96 3.75 -1.50
C GLN A 80 8.13 3.31 -0.05
N ALA A 81 9.35 3.43 0.48
CA ALA A 81 9.57 3.37 1.92
C ALA A 81 9.09 4.69 2.56
N SER A 82 8.15 4.62 3.50
CA SER A 82 7.63 5.82 4.17
C SER A 82 7.53 5.65 5.68
N ALA A 83 8.09 6.63 6.40
CA ALA A 83 7.84 6.82 7.82
C ALA A 83 6.99 8.09 7.98
N GLN A 84 5.75 7.94 8.45
CA GLN A 84 4.95 9.08 8.88
C GLN A 84 4.56 8.86 10.34
N PRO A 85 4.96 9.77 11.25
CA PRO A 85 4.56 9.64 12.64
C PRO A 85 3.03 9.68 12.75
N PRO A 86 2.46 9.04 13.78
CA PRO A 86 1.03 9.17 14.04
C PRO A 86 0.69 10.65 14.18
N VAL A 87 -0.31 11.11 13.41
CA VAL A 87 -0.85 12.46 13.58
C VAL A 87 -1.43 12.57 14.98
N SER A 88 -0.84 13.42 15.82
CA SER A 88 -1.42 13.80 17.10
C SER A 88 -2.79 14.42 16.82
N GLY A 89 -3.86 13.82 17.36
CA GLY A 89 -5.22 14.27 17.11
C GLY A 89 -5.40 15.74 17.49
N SER A 90 -5.95 16.52 16.57
CA SER A 90 -6.70 17.75 16.84
C SER A 90 -8.16 17.40 17.04
#